data_AF-A0A2N1SVB2-F1
#
_entry.id   AF-A0A2N1SVB2-F1
#
_cell.length_a   1.000
_cell.length_b   1.000
_cell.length_c   1.000
_cell.angle_alpha   90.00
_cell.angle_beta   90.00
_cell.angle_gamma   90.00
#
_symmetry.space_group_name_H-M   'P 1'
#
loop_
_entity.id
_entity.type
_entity.pdbx_description
1 polymer ?
#
loop_
_entity_poly.entity_id
_entity_poly.type
_entity_poly.pdbx_seq_one_letter_code
_entity_poly.pdbx_strand_id
1 'polypeptide(L)'
;MNKKNKNNIKTKFSNAFGVLGYLFCFLQWLWIVLLYFELIMNLALFVSPNQPQDTPVVSIAPPIATEVSPFADVFMIVLSIIVVVIMLVLTVYFLFKIPTTIVKTSKKIIFEAAEKAVPLVLQAQHKKETKKNRIKLTPRLVLIFKAILTMAPLVLTFLSQFVENKSISFDIAMIVGIWLAAICVVNFILQYVCGRLLKLRLQDLI
;
A
#
# COMPACT_ATOMS: atom_id res chain seq x y z
N MET A 1 -16.74 -25.00 24.59
CA MET A 1 -16.00 -23.85 24.02
C MET A 1 -16.57 -22.53 24.56
N ASN A 2 -15.78 -21.73 25.28
CA ASN A 2 -16.25 -20.55 26.03
C ASN A 2 -16.74 -19.42 25.09
N LYS A 3 -17.82 -18.68 25.46
CA LYS A 3 -18.46 -17.62 24.65
C LYS A 3 -17.47 -16.52 24.23
N LYS A 4 -16.48 -16.22 25.08
CA LYS A 4 -15.37 -15.31 24.81
C LYS A 4 -14.49 -15.79 23.65
N ASN A 5 -14.23 -17.10 23.56
CA ASN A 5 -13.41 -17.69 22.50
C ASN A 5 -14.14 -17.65 21.14
N LYS A 6 -15.46 -17.90 21.13
CA LYS A 6 -16.29 -17.83 19.92
C LYS A 6 -16.34 -16.40 19.35
N ASN A 7 -16.40 -15.38 20.20
CA ASN A 7 -16.36 -13.98 19.77
C ASN A 7 -14.98 -13.58 19.24
N ASN A 8 -13.89 -14.01 19.88
CA ASN A 8 -12.54 -13.75 19.39
C ASN A 8 -12.26 -14.36 18.01
N ILE A 9 -12.74 -15.58 17.75
CA ILE A 9 -12.58 -16.24 16.44
C ILE A 9 -13.32 -15.47 15.34
N LYS A 10 -14.57 -15.07 15.62
CA LYS A 10 -15.39 -14.26 14.70
C LYS A 10 -14.73 -12.93 14.35
N THR A 11 -14.19 -12.23 15.34
CA THR A 11 -13.48 -10.97 15.14
C THR A 11 -12.19 -11.17 14.33
N LYS A 12 -11.41 -12.21 14.64
CA LYS A 12 -10.20 -12.54 13.87
C LYS A 12 -10.52 -12.86 12.40
N PHE A 13 -11.57 -13.64 12.15
CA PHE A 13 -12.00 -13.98 10.80
C PHE A 13 -12.43 -12.75 10.01
N SER A 14 -13.28 -11.89 10.59
CA SER A 14 -13.69 -10.64 9.94
C SER A 14 -12.49 -9.71 9.70
N ASN A 15 -11.55 -9.64 10.63
CA ASN A 15 -10.37 -8.80 10.52
C ASN A 15 -9.34 -9.34 9.52
N ALA A 16 -9.37 -10.62 9.16
CA ALA A 16 -8.51 -11.16 8.09
C ALA A 16 -8.80 -10.47 6.76
N PHE A 17 -10.09 -10.28 6.40
CA PHE A 17 -10.48 -9.50 5.23
C PHE A 17 -10.03 -8.04 5.33
N GLY A 18 -10.07 -7.44 6.53
CA GLY A 18 -9.51 -6.10 6.74
C GLY A 18 -8.02 -6.04 6.45
N VAL A 19 -7.23 -6.98 6.99
CA VAL A 19 -5.78 -7.08 6.74
C VAL A 19 -5.49 -7.26 5.25
N LEU A 20 -6.25 -8.12 4.56
CA LEU A 20 -6.11 -8.29 3.11
C LEU A 20 -6.44 -7.00 2.36
N GLY A 21 -7.53 -6.31 2.70
CA GLY A 21 -7.86 -5.01 2.11
C GLY A 21 -6.74 -3.99 2.29
N TYR A 22 -6.16 -3.90 3.50
CA TYR A 22 -5.00 -3.04 3.76
C TYR A 22 -3.75 -3.45 2.99
N LEU A 23 -3.50 -4.75 2.80
CA LEU A 23 -2.39 -5.24 1.99
C LEU A 23 -2.55 -4.80 0.53
N PHE A 24 -3.73 -4.98 -0.07
CA PHE A 24 -3.98 -4.54 -1.45
C PHE A 24 -3.95 -3.01 -1.58
N CYS A 25 -4.47 -2.27 -0.59
CA CYS A 25 -4.33 -0.81 -0.51
C CYS A 25 -2.85 -0.41 -0.51
N PHE A 26 -2.01 -1.04 0.31
CA PHE A 26 -0.56 -0.80 0.32
C PHE A 26 0.08 -1.12 -1.04
N LEU A 27 -0.31 -2.23 -1.68
CA LEU A 27 0.19 -2.61 -3.00
C LEU A 27 -0.23 -1.61 -4.09
N GLN A 28 -1.42 -0.99 -3.99
CA GLN A 28 -1.82 0.11 -4.88
C GLN A 28 -0.90 1.33 -4.71
N TRP A 29 -0.52 1.68 -3.48
CA TRP A 29 0.43 2.77 -3.25
C TRP A 29 1.81 2.46 -3.81
N LEU A 30 2.29 1.21 -3.69
CA LEU A 30 3.53 0.78 -4.35
C LEU A 30 3.43 0.84 -5.87
N TRP A 31 2.28 0.48 -6.43
CA TRP A 31 2.03 0.62 -7.87
C TRP A 31 2.18 2.07 -8.34
N ILE A 32 1.67 3.03 -7.57
CA ILE A 32 1.86 4.46 -7.86
C ILE A 32 3.33 4.84 -7.82
N VAL A 33 4.08 4.41 -6.79
CA VAL A 33 5.53 4.71 -6.73
C VAL A 33 6.25 4.19 -7.97
N LEU A 34 5.88 3.01 -8.47
CA LEU A 34 6.45 2.45 -9.70
C LEU A 34 6.09 3.30 -10.93
N LEU A 35 4.81 3.67 -11.10
CA LEU A 35 4.35 4.46 -12.25
C LEU A 35 5.00 5.84 -12.33
N TYR A 36 5.30 6.44 -11.18
CA TYR A 36 5.91 7.77 -11.10
C TYR A 36 7.42 7.71 -10.80
N PHE A 37 8.04 6.53 -10.89
CA PHE A 37 9.44 6.33 -10.49
C PHE A 37 10.40 7.23 -11.25
N GLU A 38 10.26 7.33 -12.57
CA GLU A 38 11.11 8.21 -13.39
C GLU A 38 10.97 9.68 -12.99
N LEU A 39 9.75 10.13 -12.70
CA LEU A 39 9.49 11.49 -12.25
C LEU A 39 10.13 11.76 -10.87
N ILE A 40 10.02 10.79 -9.94
CA ILE A 40 10.66 10.87 -8.62
C ILE A 40 12.18 10.90 -8.76
N MET A 41 12.75 10.10 -9.65
CA MET A 41 14.19 10.03 -9.89
C MET A 41 14.73 11.32 -10.53
N ASN A 42 14.02 11.89 -11.50
CA ASN A 42 14.37 13.18 -12.10
C ASN A 42 14.33 14.33 -11.07
N LEU A 43 13.35 14.34 -10.17
CA LEU A 43 13.29 15.29 -9.07
C LEU A 43 14.45 15.10 -8.07
N ALA A 44 14.84 13.85 -7.78
CA ALA A 44 15.94 13.55 -6.89
C ALA A 44 17.30 13.98 -7.49
N LEU A 45 17.50 13.80 -8.80
CA LEU A 45 18.68 14.26 -9.52
C LEU A 45 18.80 15.78 -9.52
N PHE A 46 17.67 16.51 -9.59
CA PHE A 46 17.64 17.97 -9.49
C PHE A 46 18.13 18.51 -8.13
N VAL A 47 18.09 17.68 -7.08
CA VAL A 47 18.56 18.01 -5.73
C VAL A 47 19.99 17.53 -5.48
N SER A 48 20.57 16.76 -6.41
CA SER A 48 21.93 16.22 -6.28
C SER A 48 22.97 17.15 -6.93
N PRO A 49 24.00 17.64 -6.20
CA PRO A 49 24.96 18.63 -6.72
C PRO A 49 25.89 18.14 -7.84
N ASN A 50 25.90 16.85 -8.17
CA ASN A 50 26.86 16.27 -9.10
C ASN A 50 26.13 15.56 -10.24
N GLN A 51 25.90 16.29 -11.32
CA GLN A 51 25.58 15.70 -12.61
C GLN A 51 26.90 15.24 -13.24
N PRO A 52 27.11 13.94 -13.50
CA PRO A 52 28.13 13.54 -14.45
C PRO A 52 27.71 14.12 -15.80
N GLN A 53 28.51 15.02 -16.36
CA GLN A 53 28.35 15.44 -17.74
C GLN A 53 28.36 14.20 -18.63
N ASP A 54 27.51 14.19 -19.66
CA ASP A 54 27.52 13.22 -20.74
C ASP A 54 28.96 13.01 -21.21
N THR A 55 29.55 11.90 -20.78
CA THR A 55 30.83 11.48 -21.32
C THR A 55 30.50 10.97 -22.72
N PRO A 56 31.13 11.50 -23.78
CA PRO A 56 30.86 11.04 -25.13
C PRO A 56 31.08 9.53 -25.17
N VAL A 57 30.11 8.82 -25.75
CA VAL A 57 30.14 7.38 -25.95
C VAL A 57 31.45 7.02 -26.66
N VAL A 58 32.45 6.58 -25.88
CA VAL A 58 33.64 5.99 -26.44
C VAL A 58 33.18 4.67 -27.06
N SER A 59 33.29 4.61 -28.38
CA SER A 59 33.11 3.38 -29.16
C SER A 59 33.87 2.25 -28.47
N ILE A 60 33.13 1.32 -27.89
CA ILE A 60 33.67 0.14 -27.22
C ILE A 60 34.37 -0.67 -28.31
N ALA A 61 35.70 -0.65 -28.32
CA ALA A 61 36.49 -1.61 -29.08
C ALA A 61 36.02 -3.04 -28.72
N PRO A 62 36.02 -4.01 -29.66
CA PRO A 62 35.51 -5.36 -29.39
C PRO A 62 36.15 -5.92 -28.11
N PRO A 63 35.37 -6.61 -27.27
CA PRO A 63 35.82 -6.99 -25.94
C PRO A 63 37.08 -7.84 -26.07
N ILE A 64 38.18 -7.33 -25.52
CA ILE A 64 39.34 -8.17 -25.20
C ILE A 64 38.77 -9.23 -24.27
N ALA A 65 38.84 -10.50 -24.66
CA ALA A 65 38.50 -11.62 -23.81
C ALA A 65 39.44 -11.57 -22.60
N THR A 66 39.06 -10.84 -21.55
CA THR A 66 39.63 -11.05 -20.23
C THR A 66 39.23 -12.46 -19.86
N GLU A 67 40.20 -13.35 -19.79
CA GLU A 67 40.05 -14.67 -19.22
C GLU A 67 39.60 -14.49 -17.76
N VAL A 68 38.29 -14.46 -17.56
CA VAL A 68 37.68 -14.42 -16.25
C VAL A 68 37.95 -15.80 -15.65
N SER A 69 38.73 -15.83 -14.57
CA SER A 69 39.00 -17.07 -13.84
C SER A 69 37.66 -17.77 -13.56
N PRO A 70 37.50 -19.06 -13.91
CA PRO A 70 36.26 -19.80 -13.68
C PRO A 70 35.79 -19.77 -12.21
N PHE A 71 36.71 -19.53 -11.28
CA PHE A 71 36.42 -19.38 -9.85
C PHE A 71 35.72 -18.05 -9.49
N ALA A 72 35.99 -16.96 -10.23
CA ALA A 72 35.32 -15.68 -10.01
C ALA A 72 33.85 -15.74 -10.45
N ASP A 73 33.56 -16.45 -11.54
CA ASP A 73 32.18 -16.67 -12.01
C ASP A 73 31.37 -17.54 -11.05
N VAL A 74 31.96 -18.64 -10.56
CA VAL A 74 31.29 -19.51 -9.58
C VAL A 74 31.02 -18.74 -8.27
N PHE A 75 31.97 -17.94 -7.79
CA PHE A 75 31.77 -17.12 -6.59
C PHE A 75 30.67 -16.07 -6.78
N MET A 76 30.63 -15.37 -7.92
CA MET A 76 29.61 -14.38 -8.24
C MET A 76 28.22 -15.01 -8.40
N ILE A 77 28.13 -16.20 -9.00
CA ILE A 77 26.87 -16.96 -9.10
C ILE A 77 26.37 -17.36 -7.71
N VAL A 78 27.24 -17.90 -6.85
CA VAL A 78 26.87 -18.29 -5.48
C VAL A 78 26.44 -17.07 -4.66
N LEU A 79 27.19 -15.96 -4.74
CA LEU A 79 26.82 -14.70 -4.08
C LEU A 79 25.47 -14.19 -4.57
N SER A 80 25.22 -14.21 -5.88
CA SER A 80 23.96 -13.78 -6.47
C SER A 80 22.79 -14.64 -5.98
N ILE A 81 22.97 -15.97 -5.92
CA ILE A 81 21.95 -16.88 -5.36
C ILE A 81 21.67 -16.54 -3.90
N ILE A 82 22.71 -16.32 -3.09
CA ILE A 82 22.55 -15.96 -1.67
C ILE A 82 21.78 -14.65 -1.53
N VAL A 83 22.14 -13.61 -2.29
CA VAL A 83 21.45 -12.32 -2.26
C VAL A 83 20.00 -12.47 -2.68
N VAL A 84 19.72 -13.23 -3.74
CA VAL A 84 18.34 -13.50 -4.19
C VAL A 84 17.55 -14.23 -3.11
N VAL A 85 18.11 -15.26 -2.47
CA VAL A 85 17.44 -15.99 -1.38
C VAL A 85 17.17 -15.08 -0.19
N ILE A 86 18.14 -14.26 0.22
CA ILE A 86 17.96 -13.28 1.32
C ILE A 86 16.86 -12.28 0.96
N MET A 87 16.88 -11.73 -0.25
CA MET A 87 15.86 -10.80 -0.73
C MET A 87 14.49 -11.46 -0.73
N LEU A 88 14.37 -12.71 -1.18
CA LEU A 88 13.12 -13.46 -1.19
C LEU A 88 12.58 -13.66 0.24
N VAL A 89 13.44 -14.05 1.19
CA VAL A 89 13.08 -14.18 2.61
C VAL A 89 12.63 -12.84 3.19
N LEU A 90 13.36 -11.76 2.91
CA LEU A 90 13.00 -10.42 3.35
C LEU A 90 11.67 -9.96 2.73
N THR A 91 11.45 -10.20 1.44
CA THR A 91 10.18 -9.88 0.76
C THR A 91 9.03 -10.60 1.42
N VAL A 92 9.13 -11.91 1.66
CA VAL A 92 8.09 -12.69 2.35
C VAL A 92 7.84 -12.14 3.75
N TYR A 93 8.90 -11.89 4.52
CA TYR A 93 8.80 -11.34 5.86
C TYR A 93 8.10 -9.97 5.88
N PHE A 94 8.51 -9.06 5.00
CA PHE A 94 7.91 -7.74 4.87
C PHE A 94 6.47 -7.82 4.40
N LEU A 95 6.15 -8.71 3.46
CA LEU A 95 4.81 -8.90 2.92
C LEU A 95 3.80 -9.37 4.00
N PHE A 96 4.26 -10.03 5.07
CA PHE A 96 3.39 -10.38 6.21
C PHE A 96 3.47 -9.41 7.38
N LYS A 97 4.65 -8.88 7.70
CA LYS A 97 4.85 -8.05 8.89
C LYS A 97 4.48 -6.58 8.68
N ILE A 98 4.65 -6.07 7.47
CA ILE A 98 4.29 -4.69 7.13
C ILE A 98 2.78 -4.50 7.20
N PRO A 99 1.92 -5.33 6.55
CA PRO A 99 0.47 -5.12 6.62
C PRO A 99 -0.05 -5.19 8.04
N THR A 100 0.43 -6.14 8.86
CA THR A 100 -0.02 -6.29 10.25
C THR A 100 0.36 -5.10 11.13
N THR A 101 1.52 -4.48 10.89
CA THR A 101 1.95 -3.27 11.60
C THR A 101 1.19 -2.04 11.10
N ILE A 102 1.07 -1.89 9.77
CA ILE A 102 0.29 -0.82 9.14
C ILE A 102 -1.15 -0.86 9.62
N VAL A 103 -1.78 -2.03 9.70
CA VAL A 103 -3.16 -2.22 10.18
C VAL A 103 -3.36 -1.64 11.59
N LYS A 104 -2.43 -1.87 12.52
CA LYS A 104 -2.51 -1.33 13.89
C LYS A 104 -2.31 0.18 13.92
N THR A 105 -1.29 0.66 13.22
CA THR A 105 -0.92 2.08 13.20
C THR A 105 -1.96 2.90 12.45
N SER A 106 -2.40 2.45 11.28
CA SER A 106 -3.44 3.09 10.47
C SER A 106 -4.77 3.14 11.20
N LYS A 107 -5.18 2.08 11.93
CA LYS A 107 -6.39 2.13 12.75
C LYS A 107 -6.32 3.27 13.76
N LYS A 108 -5.18 3.42 14.46
CA LYS A 108 -5.00 4.49 15.44
C LYS A 108 -5.05 5.86 14.77
N ILE A 109 -4.30 6.07 13.69
CA ILE A 109 -4.23 7.34 12.97
C ILE A 109 -5.59 7.72 12.38
N ILE A 110 -6.27 6.80 11.69
CA ILE A 110 -7.58 7.04 11.07
C ILE A 110 -8.64 7.29 12.14
N PHE A 111 -8.60 6.58 13.26
CA PHE A 111 -9.53 6.79 14.36
C PHE A 111 -9.31 8.15 15.05
N GLU A 112 -8.07 8.53 15.33
CA GLU A 112 -7.74 9.84 15.89
C GLU A 112 -8.11 10.97 14.92
N ALA A 113 -7.83 10.81 13.63
CA ALA A 113 -8.24 11.75 12.59
C ALA A 113 -9.77 11.87 12.53
N ALA A 114 -10.49 10.74 12.61
CA ALA A 114 -11.95 10.72 12.66
C ALA A 114 -12.49 11.42 13.90
N GLU A 115 -11.92 11.15 15.08
CA GLU A 115 -12.34 11.77 16.34
C GLU A 115 -12.12 13.29 16.35
N LYS A 116 -11.03 13.76 15.73
CA LYS A 116 -10.76 15.19 15.52
C LYS A 116 -11.66 15.82 14.46
N ALA A 117 -12.08 15.05 13.46
CA ALA A 117 -13.01 15.52 12.42
C ALA A 117 -14.48 15.54 12.87
N VAL A 118 -14.88 14.75 13.88
CA VAL A 118 -16.26 14.75 14.39
C VAL A 118 -16.81 16.15 14.73
N PRO A 119 -16.14 17.01 15.52
CA PRO A 119 -16.69 18.33 15.87
C PRO A 119 -16.95 19.19 14.63
N LEU A 120 -16.04 19.16 13.65
CA LEU A 120 -16.18 19.90 12.39
C LEU A 120 -17.43 19.45 11.61
N VAL A 121 -17.65 18.14 11.52
CA VAL A 121 -18.81 17.57 10.82
C VAL A 121 -20.10 17.82 11.57
N LEU A 122 -20.09 17.78 12.91
CA LEU A 122 -21.27 18.10 13.72
C LEU A 122 -21.64 19.59 13.60
N GLN A 123 -20.65 20.48 13.56
CA GLN A 123 -20.86 21.90 13.32
C GLN A 123 -21.46 22.17 11.93
N ALA A 124 -20.91 21.52 10.89
CA ALA A 124 -21.44 21.60 9.52
C ALA A 124 -22.86 21.03 9.38
N GLN A 125 -23.22 20.04 10.21
CA GLN A 125 -24.59 19.47 10.25
C GLN A 125 -25.52 20.18 11.24
N HIS A 126 -25.07 21.27 11.89
CA HIS A 126 -25.81 21.99 12.93
C HIS A 126 -26.35 21.07 14.04
N LYS A 127 -25.58 20.05 14.43
CA LYS A 127 -25.94 19.09 15.49
C LYS A 127 -25.15 19.36 16.74
N LYS A 128 -25.82 19.24 17.90
CA LYS A 128 -25.16 19.34 19.20
C LYS A 128 -24.10 18.26 19.37
N GLU A 129 -22.96 18.67 19.90
CA GLU A 129 -21.88 17.77 20.27
C GLU A 129 -22.29 16.96 21.51
N THR A 130 -22.80 15.76 21.28
CA THR A 130 -23.16 14.81 22.35
C THR A 130 -22.36 13.53 22.19
N LYS A 131 -22.07 12.86 23.32
CA LYS A 131 -21.35 11.58 23.34
C LYS A 131 -21.98 10.52 22.43
N LYS A 132 -23.32 10.52 22.33
CA LYS A 132 -24.09 9.62 21.45
C LYS A 132 -23.86 9.90 19.97
N ASN A 133 -23.76 11.17 19.57
CA ASN A 133 -23.48 11.57 18.19
C ASN A 133 -22.02 11.25 17.82
N ARG A 134 -21.06 11.51 18.70
CA ARG A 134 -19.65 11.11 18.52
C ARG A 134 -19.50 9.62 18.22
N ILE A 135 -20.06 8.76 19.08
CA ILE A 135 -19.98 7.30 18.91
C ILE A 135 -20.60 6.81 17.59
N LYS A 136 -21.62 7.50 17.07
CA LYS A 136 -22.25 7.17 15.79
C LYS A 136 -21.48 7.69 14.57
N LEU A 137 -20.87 8.88 14.67
CA LEU A 137 -20.18 9.51 13.55
C LEU A 137 -18.78 8.96 13.32
N THR A 138 -18.00 8.72 14.38
CA THR A 138 -16.61 8.25 14.27
C THR A 138 -16.46 7.04 13.33
N PRO A 139 -17.21 5.93 13.48
CA PRO A 139 -17.06 4.77 12.59
C PRO A 139 -17.46 5.07 11.14
N ARG A 140 -18.35 6.04 10.88
CA ARG A 140 -18.69 6.47 9.52
C ARG A 140 -17.56 7.27 8.88
N LEU A 141 -16.92 8.15 9.64
CA LEU A 141 -15.76 8.90 9.19
C LEU A 141 -14.57 8.00 8.91
N VAL A 142 -14.34 6.99 9.75
CA VAL A 142 -13.32 5.96 9.49
C VAL A 142 -13.56 5.28 8.14
N LEU A 143 -14.81 4.92 7.82
CA LEU A 143 -15.15 4.31 6.53
C LEU A 143 -14.87 5.27 5.36
N ILE A 144 -15.23 6.55 5.50
CA ILE A 144 -14.96 7.58 4.49
C ILE A 144 -13.45 7.74 4.26
N PHE A 145 -12.65 7.82 5.32
CA PHE A 145 -11.20 7.91 5.18
C PHE A 145 -10.60 6.68 4.49
N LYS A 146 -11.07 5.47 4.79
CA LYS A 146 -10.65 4.26 4.06
C LYS A 146 -11.02 4.32 2.59
N ALA A 147 -12.23 4.79 2.26
CA ALA A 147 -12.68 4.94 0.88
C ALA A 147 -11.79 5.94 0.12
N ILE A 148 -11.50 7.11 0.71
CA ILE A 148 -10.61 8.11 0.11
C ILE A 148 -9.22 7.51 -0.12
N LEU A 149 -8.65 6.83 0.88
CA LEU A 149 -7.31 6.25 0.78
C LEU A 149 -7.21 5.14 -0.27
N THR A 150 -8.31 4.44 -0.55
CA THR A 150 -8.38 3.39 -1.58
C THR A 150 -8.60 3.96 -2.97
N MET A 151 -9.37 5.05 -3.07
CA MET A 151 -9.66 5.71 -4.34
C MET A 151 -8.50 6.60 -4.82
N ALA A 152 -7.72 7.18 -3.90
CA ALA A 152 -6.62 8.07 -4.24
C ALA A 152 -5.57 7.43 -5.18
N PRO A 153 -5.05 6.21 -4.92
CA PRO A 153 -4.17 5.52 -5.86
C PRO A 153 -4.82 5.27 -7.22
N LEU A 154 -6.12 4.97 -7.28
CA LEU A 154 -6.79 4.75 -8.57
C LEU A 154 -6.85 6.05 -9.38
N VAL A 155 -7.16 7.18 -8.73
CA VAL A 155 -7.13 8.51 -9.36
C VAL A 155 -5.72 8.85 -9.84
N LEU A 156 -4.70 8.62 -9.02
CA LEU A 156 -3.30 8.82 -9.42
C LEU A 156 -2.91 7.93 -10.61
N THR A 157 -3.37 6.68 -10.63
CA THR A 157 -3.15 5.78 -11.77
C THR A 157 -3.78 6.36 -13.05
N PHE A 158 -4.98 6.93 -12.96
CA PHE A 158 -5.61 7.61 -14.10
C PHE A 158 -4.84 8.86 -14.53
N LEU A 159 -4.31 9.64 -13.58
CA LEU A 159 -3.50 10.82 -13.87
C LEU A 159 -2.15 10.47 -14.51
N SER A 160 -1.69 9.22 -14.42
CA SER A 160 -0.47 8.78 -15.12
C SER A 160 -0.56 8.97 -16.64
N GLN A 161 -1.77 9.11 -17.19
CA GLN A 161 -1.95 9.39 -18.61
C GLN A 161 -1.26 10.68 -19.08
N PHE A 162 -1.08 11.66 -18.19
CA PHE A 162 -0.49 12.97 -18.49
C PHE A 162 1.03 13.01 -18.34
N VAL A 163 1.66 11.92 -17.93
CA VAL A 163 3.13 11.83 -17.82
C VAL A 163 3.70 11.55 -19.21
N GLU A 164 4.63 12.39 -19.68
CA GLU A 164 5.19 12.30 -21.05
C GLU A 164 6.17 11.13 -21.22
N ASN A 165 6.94 10.80 -20.18
CA ASN A 165 7.88 9.67 -20.17
C ASN A 165 7.28 8.51 -19.38
N LYS A 166 6.58 7.62 -20.07
CA LYS A 166 5.98 6.42 -19.44
C LYS A 166 6.86 5.21 -19.71
N SER A 167 7.44 4.63 -18.67
CA SER A 167 8.07 3.31 -18.76
C SER A 167 7.04 2.19 -18.96
N ILE A 168 5.79 2.40 -18.52
CA ILE A 168 4.70 1.42 -18.55
C ILE A 168 3.52 1.98 -19.35
N SER A 169 2.98 1.18 -20.28
CA SER A 169 1.78 1.55 -21.04
C SER A 169 0.59 1.87 -20.13
N PHE A 170 -0.17 2.91 -20.48
CA PHE A 170 -1.34 3.35 -19.73
C PHE A 170 -2.39 2.24 -19.55
N ASP A 171 -2.60 1.41 -20.58
CA ASP A 171 -3.58 0.32 -20.51
C ASP A 171 -3.21 -0.70 -19.41
N ILE A 172 -1.92 -1.05 -19.34
CA ILE A 172 -1.40 -1.95 -18.31
C ILE A 172 -1.48 -1.29 -16.94
N ALA A 173 -1.09 -0.01 -16.85
CA ALA A 173 -1.20 0.81 -15.64
C ALA A 173 -2.61 0.79 -15.05
N MET A 174 -3.61 1.03 -15.88
CA MET A 174 -5.01 1.08 -15.50
C MET A 174 -5.60 -0.29 -15.17
N ILE A 175 -5.31 -1.33 -15.96
CA ILE A 175 -5.82 -2.69 -15.69
C ILE A 175 -5.34 -3.18 -14.32
N VAL A 176 -4.03 -3.04 -14.04
CA VAL A 176 -3.46 -3.44 -12.75
C VAL A 176 -4.02 -2.58 -11.62
N GLY A 177 -4.11 -1.26 -11.82
CA GLY A 177 -4.66 -0.32 -10.82
C GLY A 177 -6.12 -0.62 -10.47
N ILE A 178 -6.98 -0.87 -11.46
CA ILE A 178 -8.39 -1.24 -11.29
C ILE A 178 -8.49 -2.60 -10.59
N TRP A 179 -7.68 -3.58 -11.00
CA TRP A 179 -7.71 -4.92 -10.40
C TRP A 179 -7.34 -4.89 -8.91
N LEU A 180 -6.26 -4.17 -8.56
CA LEU A 180 -5.87 -3.97 -7.17
C LEU A 180 -6.94 -3.21 -6.37
N ALA A 181 -7.55 -2.18 -6.97
CA ALA A 181 -8.65 -1.43 -6.35
C ALA A 181 -9.88 -2.29 -6.08
N ALA A 182 -10.28 -3.10 -7.07
CA ALA A 182 -11.43 -3.99 -6.98
C ALA A 182 -11.25 -5.00 -5.84
N ILE A 183 -10.09 -5.65 -5.75
CA ILE A 183 -9.81 -6.61 -4.68
C ILE A 183 -9.78 -5.91 -3.32
N CYS A 184 -9.18 -4.72 -3.23
CA CYS A 184 -9.15 -3.92 -2.00
C CYS A 184 -10.58 -3.59 -1.51
N VAL A 185 -11.42 -3.06 -2.40
CA VAL A 185 -12.82 -2.69 -2.10
C VAL A 185 -13.64 -3.92 -1.72
N VAL A 186 -13.53 -5.02 -2.45
CA VAL A 186 -14.24 -6.27 -2.15
C VAL A 186 -13.86 -6.77 -0.75
N ASN A 187 -12.58 -6.72 -0.37
CA ASN A 187 -12.14 -7.14 0.95
C ASN A 187 -12.70 -6.24 2.08
N PHE A 188 -12.71 -4.92 1.89
CA PHE A 188 -13.33 -4.02 2.87
C PHE A 188 -14.86 -4.19 2.97
N ILE A 189 -15.53 -4.44 1.85
CA ILE A 189 -16.96 -4.77 1.85
C ILE A 189 -17.20 -6.09 2.58
N LEU A 190 -16.43 -7.13 2.29
CA LEU A 190 -16.51 -8.42 2.97
C LEU A 190 -16.30 -8.28 4.48
N GLN A 191 -15.30 -7.50 4.90
CA GLN A 191 -15.09 -7.20 6.32
C GLN A 191 -16.32 -6.53 6.95
N TYR A 192 -16.91 -5.54 6.28
CA TYR A 192 -18.08 -4.84 6.77
C TYR A 192 -19.32 -5.76 6.86
N VAL A 193 -19.56 -6.56 5.82
CA VAL A 193 -20.66 -7.53 5.74
C VAL A 193 -20.50 -8.60 6.82
N CYS A 194 -19.32 -9.21 6.95
CA CYS A 194 -19.03 -10.18 8.01
C CYS A 194 -19.20 -9.57 9.40
N GLY A 195 -18.73 -8.34 9.62
CA GLY A 195 -18.92 -7.61 10.87
C GLY A 195 -20.39 -7.43 11.24
N ARG A 196 -21.23 -7.09 10.25
CA ARG A 196 -22.68 -6.92 10.42
C ARG A 196 -23.40 -8.25 10.66
N LEU A 197 -23.10 -9.28 9.87
CA LEU A 197 -23.69 -10.62 10.00
C LEU A 197 -23.34 -11.28 11.35
N LEU A 198 -22.11 -11.08 11.83
CA LEU A 198 -21.63 -11.63 13.08
C LEU A 198 -22.01 -10.80 14.32
N LYS A 199 -22.76 -9.70 14.14
CA LYS A 199 -23.17 -8.73 15.18
C LYS A 199 -21.97 -8.18 15.98
N LEU A 200 -20.84 -7.95 15.30
CA LEU A 200 -19.66 -7.34 15.91
C LEU A 200 -19.84 -5.83 16.00
N ARG A 201 -19.22 -5.18 16.99
CA ARG A 201 -19.22 -3.72 17.05
C ARG A 201 -18.29 -3.20 15.96
N LEU A 202 -18.71 -2.16 15.25
CA LEU A 202 -17.89 -1.50 14.23
C LEU A 202 -16.52 -1.01 14.76
N GLN A 203 -16.42 -0.78 16.07
CA GLN A 203 -15.18 -0.40 16.76
C GLN A 203 -14.15 -1.54 16.83
N ASP A 204 -14.61 -2.79 16.80
CA ASP A 204 -13.77 -3.99 16.88
C ASP A 204 -13.21 -4.41 15.52
N LEU A 205 -13.81 -3.89 14.44
CA LEU A 205 -13.32 -4.05 13.08
C LEU A 205 -12.09 -3.17 12.89
N ILE A 206 -11.12 -3.66 12.11
CA ILE A 206 -9.91 -2.91 11.78
C ILE A 206 -10.09 -2.14 10.50
#